data_AF-A0A7C6WWD3-F1
#
_entry.id   AF-A0A7C6WWD3-F1
#
_cell.length_a   1.000
_cell.length_b   1.000
_cell.length_c   1.000
_cell.angle_alpha   90.00
_cell.angle_beta   90.00
_cell.angle_gamma   90.00
#
_symmetry.space_group_name_H-M   'P 1'
#
loop_
_entity.id
_entity.type
_entity.pdbx_description
1 polymer ?
#
loop_
_entity_poly.entity_id
_entity_poly.type
_entity_poly.pdbx_seq_one_letter_code
_entity_poly.pdbx_strand_id
1 'polypeptide(L)'
;MRVLHDIHIHTHLSSCCMDKEATVENILKAARENEYKTIGFADHVWDNPEYEPSEWYKPQNLEHILRIKQEIPKDTYGIRVLIGCETEYCGNGIIGLSE
;
A
#
# COMPACT_ATOMS: atom_id res chain seq x y z
N MET A 1 25.54 -6.41 -6.25
CA MET A 1 24.23 -6.12 -6.88
C MET A 1 23.53 -5.11 -5.99
N ARG A 2 23.02 -4.00 -6.53
CA ARG A 2 22.25 -3.02 -5.77
C ARG A 2 20.77 -3.21 -6.09
N VAL A 3 19.94 -3.35 -5.07
CA VAL A 3 18.48 -3.38 -5.22
C VAL A 3 18.01 -1.93 -5.36
N LEU A 4 17.25 -1.64 -6.42
CA LEU A 4 16.78 -0.29 -6.78
C LEU A 4 15.25 -0.19 -6.78
N HIS A 5 14.58 -1.17 -6.18
CA HIS A 5 13.14 -1.21 -6.05
C HIS A 5 12.76 -1.69 -4.67
N ASP A 6 11.66 -1.15 -4.17
CA ASP A 6 10.89 -1.73 -3.07
C ASP A 6 9.43 -1.72 -3.53
N ILE A 7 8.79 -2.88 -3.53
CA ILE A 7 7.43 -3.03 -4.05
C ILE A 7 6.40 -3.31 -2.97
N HIS A 8 6.82 -3.30 -1.70
CA HIS A 8 5.98 -3.65 -0.56
C HIS A 8 6.17 -2.64 0.57
N ILE A 9 5.61 -1.45 0.38
CA ILE A 9 5.62 -0.37 1.37
C ILE A 9 4.20 -0.06 1.82
N HIS A 10 4.02 0.10 3.13
CA HIS A 10 2.77 0.56 3.74
C HIS A 10 2.83 2.07 3.99
N THR A 11 1.70 2.73 3.81
CA THR A 11 1.49 4.16 4.05
C THR A 11 0.64 4.38 5.31
N HIS A 12 0.42 5.64 5.67
CA HIS A 12 -0.51 6.03 6.73
C HIS A 12 -1.96 5.55 6.51
N LEU A 13 -2.32 5.09 5.30
CA LEU A 13 -3.64 4.50 5.03
C LEU A 13 -3.78 3.08 5.61
N SER A 14 -2.69 2.36 5.87
CA SER A 14 -2.78 1.04 6.49
C SER A 14 -2.81 1.11 8.01
N SER A 15 -3.64 0.29 8.64
CA SER A 15 -3.79 0.21 10.09
C SER A 15 -2.58 -0.38 10.81
N CYS A 16 -1.61 -0.94 10.10
CA CYS A 16 -0.31 -1.32 10.67
C CYS A 16 0.60 -0.11 10.88
N CYS A 17 0.37 0.98 10.15
CA CYS A 17 1.22 2.16 10.14
C CYS A 17 0.65 3.24 11.05
N MET A 18 1.28 3.40 12.21
CA MET A 18 0.90 4.45 13.18
C MET A 18 1.53 5.81 12.87
N ASP A 19 2.46 5.87 11.91
CA ASP A 19 3.14 7.10 11.51
C ASP A 19 2.31 7.84 10.44
N LYS A 20 1.75 8.97 10.84
CA LYS A 20 0.97 9.84 9.94
C LYS A 20 1.83 10.51 8.87
N GLU A 21 3.15 10.60 9.10
CA GLU A 21 4.09 11.15 8.13
C GLU A 21 4.55 10.12 7.10
N ALA A 22 4.10 8.86 7.19
CA ALA A 22 4.27 7.85 6.14
C ALA A 22 3.36 8.12 4.93
N THR A 23 3.38 9.34 4.42
CA THR A 23 2.66 9.78 3.22
C THR A 23 3.43 9.39 1.97
N VAL A 24 2.72 9.30 0.83
CA VAL A 24 3.33 9.01 -0.48
C VAL A 24 4.47 9.98 -0.79
N GLU A 25 4.29 11.27 -0.52
CA GLU A 25 5.28 12.31 -0.78
C GLU A 25 6.57 12.10 0.04
N ASN A 26 6.43 11.87 1.36
CA ASN A 26 7.57 11.65 2.25
C ASN A 26 8.31 10.36 1.89
N ILE A 27 7.59 9.29 1.54
CA ILE A 27 8.17 8.04 1.09
C ILE A 27 8.95 8.24 -0.22
N LEU A 28 8.39 8.96 -1.21
CA LEU A 28 9.08 9.24 -2.48
C LEU A 28 10.31 10.12 -2.29
N LYS A 29 10.27 11.08 -1.36
CA LYS A 29 11.44 11.88 -1.00
C LYS A 29 12.56 11.01 -0.42
N ALA A 30 12.24 10.15 0.55
CA ALA A 30 13.20 9.20 1.10
C ALA A 30 13.72 8.24 0.03
N ALA A 31 12.85 7.77 -0.86
CA ALA A 31 13.21 6.88 -1.96
C ALA A 31 14.20 7.54 -2.93
N ARG A 32 14.00 8.83 -3.26
CA ARG A 32 14.93 9.64 -4.07
C ARG A 32 16.30 9.75 -3.40
N GLU A 33 16.34 10.07 -2.11
CA GLU A 33 17.58 10.19 -1.33
C GLU A 33 18.39 8.88 -1.31
N ASN A 34 17.70 7.74 -1.39
CA ASN A 34 18.30 6.40 -1.44
C ASN A 34 18.48 5.84 -2.88
N GLU A 35 18.19 6.66 -3.90
CA GLU A 35 18.34 6.37 -5.33
C GLU A 35 17.47 5.22 -5.87
N TYR A 36 16.34 4.92 -5.19
CA TYR A 36 15.35 3.99 -5.71
C TYR A 36 14.79 4.46 -7.06
N LYS A 37 14.41 3.50 -7.90
CA LYS A 37 13.84 3.71 -9.22
C LYS A 37 12.40 3.24 -9.33
N THR A 38 11.97 2.38 -8.40
CA THR A 38 10.58 1.90 -8.34
C THR A 38 10.15 1.74 -6.91
N ILE A 39 8.95 2.24 -6.61
CA ILE A 39 8.31 2.14 -5.30
C ILE A 39 6.91 1.56 -5.51
N GLY A 40 6.55 0.54 -4.74
CA GLY A 40 5.23 -0.05 -4.72
C GLY A 40 4.57 0.08 -3.36
N PHE A 41 3.32 0.53 -3.37
CA PHE A 41 2.49 0.61 -2.18
C PHE A 41 1.61 -0.63 -2.08
N ALA A 42 1.57 -1.22 -0.90
CA ALA A 42 0.92 -2.50 -0.62
C ALA A 42 0.15 -2.44 0.70
N ASP A 43 -0.60 -1.37 0.94
CA ASP A 43 -1.44 -1.25 2.16
C ASP A 43 -2.36 -2.46 2.32
N HIS A 44 -2.59 -2.85 3.57
CA HIS A 44 -3.44 -3.99 3.90
C HIS A 44 -4.88 -3.77 3.40
N VAL A 45 -5.46 -4.80 2.81
CA VAL A 45 -6.83 -4.79 2.28
C VAL A 45 -7.60 -6.05 2.65
N TRP A 46 -8.85 -5.83 3.05
CA TRP A 46 -9.92 -6.79 2.94
C TRP A 46 -11.08 -6.21 2.15
N ASP A 47 -11.43 -6.84 1.04
CA ASP A 47 -12.57 -6.50 0.18
C ASP A 47 -13.14 -7.77 -0.46
N ASN A 48 -13.43 -8.78 0.37
CA ASN A 48 -14.18 -9.97 -0.03
C ASN A 48 -15.60 -9.91 0.56
N PRO A 49 -16.66 -9.84 -0.26
CA PRO A 49 -18.04 -9.72 0.22
C PRO A 49 -18.60 -11.02 0.83
N GLU A 50 -17.98 -12.18 0.60
CA GLU A 50 -18.43 -13.46 1.13
C GLU A 50 -18.06 -13.67 2.60
N TYR A 51 -17.02 -12.99 3.08
CA TYR A 51 -16.45 -13.18 4.41
C TYR A 51 -16.31 -11.85 5.14
N GLU A 52 -16.84 -11.79 6.36
CA GLU A 52 -16.75 -10.61 7.21
C GLU A 52 -15.28 -10.33 7.62
N PRO A 53 -14.77 -9.10 7.43
CA PRO A 53 -13.44 -8.73 7.89
C PRO A 53 -13.33 -8.76 9.42
N SER A 54 -12.12 -9.03 9.92
CA SER A 54 -11.81 -8.80 11.33
C SER A 54 -11.91 -7.30 11.67
N GLU A 55 -12.03 -6.96 12.97
CA GLU A 55 -12.08 -5.56 13.42
C GLU A 55 -10.91 -4.70 12.90
N TRP A 56 -9.74 -5.34 12.71
CA TRP A 56 -8.56 -4.65 12.19
C TRP A 56 -8.64 -4.37 10.69
N TYR A 57 -9.31 -5.23 9.92
CA TYR A 57 -9.49 -5.07 8.47
C TYR A 57 -10.73 -4.23 8.10
N LYS A 58 -11.72 -4.09 8.99
CA LYS A 58 -12.94 -3.28 8.77
C LYS A 58 -12.70 -1.88 8.18
N PRO A 59 -11.70 -1.09 8.63
CA PRO A 59 -11.47 0.23 8.04
C PRO A 59 -10.68 0.21 6.72
N GLN A 60 -10.24 -0.96 6.23
CA GLN A 60 -9.23 -1.11 5.19
C GLN A 60 -9.75 -1.87 3.96
N ASN A 61 -10.74 -1.31 3.25
CA ASN A 61 -11.24 -1.88 1.98
C ASN A 61 -10.55 -1.26 0.76
N LEU A 62 -10.90 -1.74 -0.44
CA LEU A 62 -10.31 -1.25 -1.68
C LEU A 62 -10.58 0.25 -1.91
N GLU A 63 -11.80 0.72 -1.60
CA GLU A 63 -12.13 2.15 -1.69
C GLU A 63 -11.22 3.01 -0.81
N HIS A 64 -10.96 2.56 0.42
CA HIS A 64 -10.10 3.25 1.37
C HIS A 64 -8.65 3.35 0.87
N ILE A 65 -8.03 2.22 0.48
CA ILE A 65 -6.62 2.24 0.06
C ILE A 65 -6.42 2.93 -1.29
N LEU A 66 -7.41 2.92 -2.19
CA LEU A 66 -7.30 3.57 -3.50
C LEU A 66 -7.27 5.10 -3.41
N ARG A 67 -7.55 5.68 -2.24
CA ARG A 67 -7.32 7.11 -1.96
C ARG A 67 -5.85 7.50 -2.15
N ILE A 68 -4.91 6.55 -2.04
CA ILE A 68 -3.49 6.76 -2.31
C ILE A 68 -3.23 7.38 -3.70
N LYS A 69 -4.10 7.10 -4.69
CA LYS A 69 -4.02 7.71 -6.04
C LYS A 69 -4.08 9.24 -5.99
N GLN A 70 -4.79 9.79 -5.01
CA GLN A 70 -4.96 11.23 -4.82
C GLN A 70 -3.76 11.85 -4.08
N GLU A 71 -2.96 11.03 -3.39
CA GLU A 71 -1.77 11.47 -2.63
C GLU A 71 -0.48 11.43 -3.44
N ILE A 72 -0.50 10.83 -4.64
CA ILE A 72 0.67 10.78 -5.51
C ILE A 72 1.00 12.21 -6.00
N PRO A 73 2.19 12.75 -5.68
CA PRO A 73 2.58 14.08 -6.11
C PRO A 73 2.80 14.11 -7.63
N LYS A 74 2.65 15.30 -8.24
CA LYS A 74 2.94 15.50 -9.67
C LYS A 74 4.39 15.15 -10.04
N ASP A 75 5.34 15.44 -9.15
CA ASP A 75 6.75 15.07 -9.33
C ASP A 75 7.06 13.84 -8.46
N THR A 76 7.30 12.71 -9.13
CA THR A 76 7.75 11.47 -8.46
C THR A 76 9.27 11.34 -8.45
N TYR A 77 10.01 12.38 -8.82
CA TYR A 77 11.47 12.37 -8.97
C TYR A 77 11.99 11.35 -10.00
N GLY A 78 11.15 11.00 -10.98
CA GLY A 78 11.44 9.97 -11.98
C GLY A 78 11.34 8.54 -11.42
N ILE A 79 10.82 8.36 -10.21
CA ILE A 79 10.54 7.06 -9.61
C ILE A 79 9.25 6.52 -10.23
N ARG A 80 9.27 5.25 -10.68
CA ARG A 80 8.08 4.52 -11.09
C ARG A 80 7.26 4.15 -9.84
N VAL A 81 6.02 4.60 -9.77
CA VAL A 81 5.10 4.28 -8.67
C VAL A 81 4.19 3.13 -9.08
N LEU A 82 4.08 2.10 -8.23
CA LEU A 82 3.14 0.99 -8.37
C LEU A 82 2.09 1.11 -7.26
N ILE A 83 0.83 0.90 -7.62
CA ILE A 83 -0.29 0.86 -6.68
C ILE A 83 -0.80 -0.57 -6.65
N GLY A 84 -0.64 -1.23 -5.51
CA GLY A 84 -1.17 -2.54 -5.22
C GLY A 84 -1.79 -2.57 -3.84
N CYS A 85 -1.87 -3.76 -3.27
CA CYS A 85 -2.31 -3.99 -1.90
C CYS A 85 -1.65 -5.25 -1.37
N GLU A 86 -1.61 -5.37 -0.04
CA GLU A 86 -1.38 -6.64 0.64
C GLU A 86 -2.75 -7.18 1.06
N THR A 87 -3.10 -8.38 0.60
CA THR A 87 -4.35 -9.04 0.99
C THR A 87 -4.08 -10.38 1.64
N GLU A 88 -5.00 -10.79 2.51
CA GLU A 88 -4.82 -11.95 3.37
C GLU A 88 -5.25 -13.26 2.69
N TYR A 89 -4.55 -14.34 3.01
CA TYR A 89 -5.02 -15.70 2.75
C TYR A 89 -5.20 -16.44 4.08
N CYS A 90 -6.45 -16.56 4.53
CA CYS A 90 -6.77 -17.17 5.83
C CYS A 90 -6.74 -18.70 5.82
N GLY A 91 -6.30 -19.33 4.73
CA GLY A 91 -6.38 -20.78 4.55
C GLY A 91 -7.76 -21.25 4.09
N ASN A 92 -7.88 -22.54 3.73
CA ASN A 92 -9.14 -23.18 3.30
C ASN A 92 -9.87 -22.48 2.13
N GLY A 93 -9.14 -21.74 1.29
CA GLY A 93 -9.72 -21.02 0.15
C GLY A 93 -10.30 -19.65 0.51
N ILE A 94 -10.21 -19.22 1.77
CA ILE A 94 -10.65 -17.89 2.21
C ILE A 94 -9.58 -16.87 1.82
N ILE A 95 -9.92 -15.99 0.90
CA ILE A 95 -9.07 -14.89 0.42
C ILE A 95 -9.68 -13.55 0.84
N GLY A 96 -8.84 -12.59 1.23
CA GLY A 96 -9.27 -11.26 1.66
C GLY A 96 -9.72 -10.35 0.51
N LEU A 97 -9.49 -10.72 -0.75
CA LEU A 97 -9.86 -9.92 -1.93
C LEU A 97 -10.40 -10.85 -3.02
N SER A 98 -11.59 -10.57 -3.53
CA SER A 98 -12.22 -11.30 -4.64
C SER A 98 -12.96 -10.36 -5.59
N GLU A 99 -13.32 -10.85 -6.78
CA GLU A 99 -14.17 -10.15 -7.77
C GLU A 99 -15.66 -10.30 -7.47
#